data_AF-A0A076HA85-F1
#
_entry.id   AF-A0A076HA85-F1
#
_cell.length_a   1.000
_cell.length_b   1.000
_cell.length_c   1.000
_cell.angle_alpha   90.00
_cell.angle_beta   90.00
_cell.angle_gamma   90.00
#
_symmetry.space_group_name_H-M   'P 1'
#
loop_
_entity.id
_entity.type
_entity.pdbx_description
1 polymer ?
#
loop_
_entity_poly.entity_id
_entity_poly.type
_entity_poly.pdbx_seq_one_letter_code
_entity_poly.pdbx_strand_id
1 'polypeptide(L)'
;MADSTPSLLDPRPDQWLLPERLQRLQDDLGGSAPFLALSGQLSPTLDYWLRKETALELMAEPGAWVDCEQELDALEAAWREKIDPAERGLSDAQLRLKLAVAPGCQRWVEWQWGRRLETLFLERKQQLDQASCRLLRLSSKPLAMELYHQVRAGEASFEHVAAEHGEGPERLQGGLLKLQPLGRMPAGLGPLLEKLTPGELTMPLRLGDQVALVQLVEFRAACFDAATRTQLLQQELQQWLKQMLPVVQAHLISIDRLAS
;
A
#
# COMPACT_ATOMS: atom_id res chain seq x y z
N MET A 1 18.09 -11.05 25.80
CA MET A 1 16.85 -10.29 25.58
C MET A 1 16.89 -9.86 24.13
N ALA A 2 16.21 -10.63 23.28
CA ALA A 2 16.23 -10.39 21.85
C ALA A 2 15.46 -9.10 21.55
N ASP A 3 16.04 -8.29 20.67
CA ASP A 3 15.49 -7.07 20.12
C ASP A 3 14.21 -7.43 19.34
N SER A 4 13.05 -7.34 20.01
CA SER A 4 11.73 -7.66 19.46
C SER A 4 11.18 -6.52 18.60
N THR A 5 12.04 -5.89 17.81
CA THR A 5 11.62 -4.95 16.78
C THR A 5 11.56 -5.76 15.48
N PRO A 6 10.38 -6.19 15.00
CA PRO A 6 10.29 -6.97 13.78
C PRO A 6 10.91 -6.16 12.64
N SER A 7 11.95 -6.75 12.03
CA SER A 7 12.61 -6.25 10.84
C SER A 7 11.58 -5.89 9.77
N LEU A 8 11.84 -4.81 9.00
CA LEU A 8 11.11 -4.38 7.79
C LEU A 8 10.91 -5.49 6.72
N LEU A 9 11.55 -6.64 6.93
CA LEU A 9 11.57 -7.86 6.12
C LEU A 9 11.23 -9.02 7.04
N ASP A 10 9.97 -9.41 7.12
CA ASP A 10 9.55 -10.58 7.89
C ASP A 10 8.48 -11.31 7.08
N PRO A 11 8.64 -12.59 6.74
CA PRO A 11 9.86 -13.37 6.95
C PRO A 11 11.01 -12.86 6.07
N ARG A 12 12.24 -12.89 6.59
CA ARG A 12 13.43 -12.46 5.84
C ARG A 12 13.70 -13.41 4.67
N PRO A 13 14.28 -12.94 3.55
CA PRO A 13 14.55 -13.79 2.39
C PRO A 13 15.39 -15.04 2.72
N ASP A 14 16.41 -14.90 3.56
CA ASP A 14 17.29 -16.00 4.01
C ASP A 14 16.56 -17.05 4.86
N GLN A 15 15.50 -16.65 5.56
CA GLN A 15 14.70 -17.55 6.40
C GLN A 15 13.57 -18.21 5.62
N TRP A 16 13.02 -17.51 4.64
CA TRP A 16 11.89 -18.00 3.86
C TRP A 16 12.32 -18.80 2.63
N LEU A 17 13.43 -18.48 1.96
CA LEU A 17 13.94 -19.23 0.80
C LEU A 17 14.73 -20.47 1.22
N LEU A 18 14.03 -21.42 1.82
CA LEU A 18 14.59 -22.72 2.19
C LEU A 18 15.11 -23.47 0.95
N PRO A 19 16.10 -24.38 1.10
CA PRO A 19 16.66 -25.14 -0.02
C PRO A 19 15.62 -25.85 -0.89
N GLU A 20 14.56 -26.39 -0.28
CA GLU A 20 13.46 -27.05 -0.99
C GLU A 20 12.68 -26.10 -1.90
N ARG A 21 12.47 -24.84 -1.47
CA ARG A 21 11.83 -23.81 -2.29
C ARG A 21 12.73 -23.39 -3.44
N LEU A 22 14.03 -23.26 -3.20
CA LEU A 22 15.00 -22.95 -4.25
C LEU A 22 15.10 -24.08 -5.29
N GLN A 23 14.98 -25.34 -4.87
CA GLN A 23 14.91 -26.46 -5.80
C GLN A 23 13.64 -26.39 -6.65
N ARG A 24 12.46 -26.18 -6.05
CA ARG A 24 11.21 -26.00 -6.80
C ARG A 24 11.24 -24.81 -7.74
N LEU A 25 11.86 -23.70 -7.35
CA LEU A 25 12.08 -22.54 -8.23
C LEU A 25 12.82 -22.95 -9.50
N GLN A 26 13.88 -23.75 -9.36
CA GLN A 26 14.66 -24.23 -10.48
C GLN A 26 13.88 -25.23 -11.34
N ASP A 27 13.17 -26.16 -10.71
CA ASP A 27 12.34 -27.14 -11.42
C ASP A 27 11.22 -26.46 -12.23
N ASP A 28 10.60 -25.40 -11.67
CA ASP A 28 9.52 -24.66 -12.31
C ASP A 28 10.01 -23.72 -13.42
N LEU A 29 11.12 -22.98 -13.19
CA LEU A 29 11.49 -21.83 -14.02
C LEU A 29 12.88 -21.90 -14.63
N GLY A 30 13.80 -22.74 -14.14
CA GLY A 30 15.22 -22.73 -14.52
C GLY A 30 15.43 -22.76 -16.03
N GLY A 31 14.90 -23.78 -16.72
CA GLY A 31 15.06 -23.93 -18.17
C GLY A 31 14.33 -22.87 -19.03
N SER A 32 13.38 -22.13 -18.45
CA SER A 32 12.61 -21.08 -19.16
C SER A 32 13.04 -19.66 -18.81
N ALA A 33 13.87 -19.48 -17.78
CA ALA A 33 14.28 -18.19 -17.24
C ALA A 33 14.88 -17.24 -18.29
N PRO A 34 15.79 -17.69 -19.20
CA PRO A 34 16.33 -16.80 -20.21
C PRO A 34 15.26 -16.28 -21.19
N PHE A 35 14.33 -17.14 -21.59
CA PHE A 35 13.25 -16.76 -22.50
C PHE A 35 12.22 -15.82 -21.84
N LEU A 36 11.88 -16.08 -20.57
CA LEU A 36 11.03 -15.19 -19.78
C LEU A 36 11.70 -13.82 -19.58
N ALA A 37 13.02 -13.76 -19.41
CA ALA A 37 13.76 -12.50 -19.32
C ALA A 37 13.70 -11.72 -20.64
N LEU A 38 13.93 -12.39 -21.77
CA LEU A 38 13.89 -11.79 -23.10
C LEU A 38 12.51 -11.23 -23.46
N SER A 39 11.44 -11.90 -23.03
CA SER A 39 10.04 -11.49 -23.28
C SER A 39 9.51 -10.48 -22.26
N GLY A 40 10.31 -10.08 -21.25
CA GLY A 40 9.89 -9.19 -20.17
C GLY A 40 8.89 -9.82 -19.18
N GLN A 41 8.73 -11.15 -19.20
CA GLN A 41 7.78 -11.89 -18.35
C GLN A 41 8.40 -12.47 -17.09
N LEU A 42 9.73 -12.43 -16.93
CA LEU A 42 10.41 -13.02 -15.77
C LEU A 42 9.89 -12.46 -14.43
N SER A 43 9.84 -11.15 -14.24
CA SER A 43 9.40 -10.57 -12.97
C SER A 43 7.94 -10.88 -12.63
N PRO A 44 6.96 -10.74 -13.55
CA PRO A 44 5.59 -11.21 -13.31
C PRO A 44 5.49 -12.70 -12.96
N THR A 45 6.28 -13.55 -13.63
CA THR A 45 6.30 -14.99 -13.35
C THR A 45 6.89 -15.29 -11.97
N LEU A 46 7.95 -14.60 -11.56
CA LEU A 46 8.54 -14.73 -10.22
C LEU A 46 7.59 -14.21 -9.12
N ASP A 47 6.86 -13.13 -9.37
CA ASP A 47 5.83 -12.61 -8.45
C ASP A 47 4.73 -13.66 -8.25
N TYR A 48 4.23 -14.24 -9.34
CA TYR A 48 3.25 -15.33 -9.27
C TYR A 48 3.82 -16.55 -8.52
N TRP A 49 5.07 -16.94 -8.81
CA TRP A 49 5.72 -18.06 -8.15
C TRP A 49 5.84 -17.84 -6.63
N LEU A 50 6.24 -16.65 -6.18
CA LEU A 50 6.28 -16.29 -4.76
C LEU A 50 4.91 -16.44 -4.10
N ARG A 51 3.85 -15.90 -4.73
CA ARG A 51 2.48 -16.03 -4.22
C ARG A 51 2.04 -17.49 -4.17
N LYS A 52 2.38 -18.28 -5.19
CA LYS A 52 2.08 -19.72 -5.23
C LYS A 52 2.71 -20.43 -4.03
N GLU A 53 3.99 -20.19 -3.77
CA GLU A 53 4.69 -20.79 -2.63
C GLU A 53 4.10 -20.35 -1.27
N THR A 54 3.68 -19.09 -1.12
CA THR A 54 2.98 -18.65 0.11
C THR A 54 1.64 -19.38 0.31
N ALA A 55 0.91 -19.65 -0.77
CA ALA A 55 -0.35 -20.39 -0.70
C ALA A 55 -0.11 -21.86 -0.37
N LEU A 56 0.90 -22.49 -0.96
CA LEU A 56 1.30 -23.87 -0.64
C LEU A 56 1.74 -24.01 0.82
N GLU A 57 2.50 -23.05 1.34
CA GLU A 57 2.89 -23.01 2.76
C GLU A 57 1.67 -22.96 3.68
N LEU A 58 0.69 -22.11 3.38
CA LEU A 58 -0.55 -22.05 4.14
C LEU A 58 -1.33 -23.37 4.07
N MET A 59 -1.46 -23.96 2.88
CA MET A 59 -2.21 -25.21 2.68
C MET A 59 -1.56 -26.41 3.38
N ALA A 60 -0.24 -26.37 3.58
CA ALA A 60 0.49 -27.39 4.34
C ALA A 60 0.25 -27.30 5.85
N GLU A 61 -0.15 -26.13 6.37
CA GLU A 61 -0.42 -25.91 7.80
C GLU A 61 -1.86 -26.36 8.17
N PRO A 62 -2.01 -27.40 9.02
CA PRO A 62 -3.32 -27.93 9.36
C PRO A 62 -4.24 -26.89 10.01
N GLY A 63 -5.43 -26.69 9.44
CA GLY A 63 -6.43 -25.77 9.98
C GLY A 63 -6.17 -24.29 9.71
N ALA A 64 -5.11 -23.93 8.96
CA ALA A 64 -4.83 -22.55 8.58
C ALA A 64 -5.82 -22.00 7.54
N TRP A 65 -6.46 -22.87 6.76
CA TRP A 65 -7.52 -22.53 5.81
C TRP A 65 -8.77 -23.37 6.04
N VAL A 66 -9.67 -22.84 6.86
CA VAL A 66 -10.99 -23.43 7.12
C VAL A 66 -11.85 -23.37 5.85
N ASP A 67 -12.55 -24.47 5.54
CA ASP A 67 -13.42 -24.61 4.36
C ASP A 67 -12.72 -24.41 3.00
N CYS A 68 -11.40 -24.65 2.94
CA CYS A 68 -10.58 -24.54 1.72
C CYS A 68 -11.23 -25.23 0.50
N GLU A 69 -11.63 -26.50 0.64
CA GLU A 69 -12.22 -27.25 -0.46
C GLU A 69 -13.53 -26.63 -0.96
N GLN A 70 -14.41 -26.18 -0.06
CA GLN A 70 -15.69 -25.56 -0.44
C GLN A 70 -15.49 -24.24 -1.19
N GLU A 71 -14.53 -23.42 -0.76
CA GLU A 71 -14.18 -22.17 -1.43
C GLU A 71 -13.57 -22.43 -2.81
N LEU A 72 -12.66 -23.40 -2.92
CA LEU A 72 -12.05 -23.78 -4.20
C LEU A 72 -13.08 -24.36 -5.18
N ASP A 73 -14.04 -25.16 -4.70
CA ASP A 73 -15.13 -25.69 -5.53
C ASP A 73 -16.01 -24.58 -6.09
N ALA A 74 -16.35 -23.57 -5.27
CA ALA A 74 -17.12 -22.42 -5.72
C ALA A 74 -16.36 -21.58 -6.76
N LEU A 75 -15.05 -21.36 -6.55
CA LEU A 75 -14.20 -20.65 -7.49
C LEU A 75 -14.04 -21.42 -8.81
N GLU A 76 -13.90 -22.73 -8.73
CA GLU A 76 -13.75 -23.61 -9.90
C GLU A 76 -15.03 -23.64 -10.74
N ALA A 77 -16.20 -23.77 -10.10
CA ALA A 77 -17.49 -23.67 -10.77
C ALA A 77 -17.63 -22.32 -11.50
N ALA A 78 -17.37 -21.21 -10.80
CA ALA A 78 -17.48 -19.86 -11.36
C ALA A 78 -16.49 -19.59 -12.52
N TRP A 79 -15.33 -20.26 -12.53
CA TRP A 79 -14.40 -20.18 -13.65
C TRP A 79 -14.90 -21.01 -14.85
N ARG A 80 -15.27 -22.27 -14.62
CA ARG A 80 -15.73 -23.19 -15.69
C ARG A 80 -17.00 -22.72 -16.39
N GLU A 81 -17.83 -21.91 -15.74
CA GLU A 81 -18.96 -21.23 -16.39
C GLU A 81 -18.55 -20.32 -17.56
N LYS A 82 -17.31 -19.82 -17.57
CA LYS A 82 -16.85 -18.80 -18.51
C LYS A 82 -15.81 -19.31 -19.49
N ILE A 83 -14.95 -20.23 -19.04
CA ILE A 83 -13.73 -20.63 -19.77
C ILE A 83 -13.46 -22.10 -19.48
N ASP A 84 -13.23 -22.89 -20.53
CA ASP A 84 -12.69 -24.25 -20.38
C ASP A 84 -11.19 -24.18 -20.01
N PRO A 85 -10.76 -24.82 -18.91
CA PRO A 85 -9.35 -24.96 -18.54
C PRO A 85 -8.43 -25.39 -19.69
N ALA A 86 -8.90 -26.31 -20.53
CA ALA A 86 -8.11 -26.89 -21.62
C ALA A 86 -7.79 -25.85 -22.70
N GLU A 87 -8.70 -24.89 -22.96
CA GLU A 87 -8.47 -23.76 -23.87
C GLU A 87 -7.35 -22.84 -23.39
N ARG A 88 -7.04 -22.87 -22.09
CA ARG A 88 -5.93 -22.14 -21.46
C ARG A 88 -4.69 -23.00 -21.22
N GLY A 89 -4.70 -24.26 -21.66
CA GLY A 89 -3.61 -25.21 -21.47
C GLY A 89 -3.44 -25.66 -20.02
N LEU A 90 -4.51 -25.67 -19.22
CA LEU A 90 -4.46 -26.06 -17.82
C LEU A 90 -5.16 -27.41 -17.59
N SER A 91 -4.49 -28.30 -16.87
CA SER A 91 -5.12 -29.47 -16.25
C SER A 91 -5.97 -29.06 -15.04
N ASP A 92 -6.88 -29.94 -14.60
CA ASP A 92 -7.72 -29.69 -13.42
C ASP A 92 -6.89 -29.43 -12.15
N ALA A 93 -5.77 -30.16 -11.97
CA ALA A 93 -4.87 -29.92 -10.85
C ALA A 93 -4.19 -28.54 -10.91
N GLN A 94 -3.76 -28.12 -12.11
CA GLN A 94 -3.17 -26.79 -12.29
C GLN A 94 -4.20 -25.67 -12.14
N LEU A 95 -5.44 -25.92 -12.57
CA LEU A 95 -6.58 -25.04 -12.36
C LEU A 95 -6.80 -24.78 -10.88
N ARG A 96 -6.93 -25.87 -10.11
CA ARG A 96 -7.21 -25.84 -8.69
C ARG A 96 -6.09 -25.17 -7.91
N LEU A 97 -4.83 -25.46 -8.24
CA LEU A 97 -3.67 -24.76 -7.69
C LEU A 97 -3.71 -23.26 -8.00
N LYS A 98 -3.98 -22.87 -9.26
CA LYS A 98 -4.07 -21.46 -9.65
C LYS A 98 -5.17 -20.71 -8.91
N LEU A 99 -6.33 -21.33 -8.71
CA LEU A 99 -7.43 -20.76 -7.94
C LEU A 99 -7.09 -20.62 -6.45
N ALA A 100 -6.26 -21.52 -5.91
CA ALA A 100 -5.82 -21.45 -4.53
C ALA A 100 -4.82 -20.31 -4.26
N VAL A 101 -4.05 -19.87 -5.26
CA VAL A 101 -2.96 -18.89 -5.05
C VAL A 101 -3.46 -17.57 -4.43
N ALA A 102 -4.49 -16.95 -4.99
CA ALA A 102 -4.95 -15.64 -4.52
C ALA A 102 -5.54 -15.68 -3.10
N PRO A 103 -6.57 -16.50 -2.80
CA PRO A 103 -7.12 -16.62 -1.45
C PRO A 103 -6.12 -17.22 -0.44
N GLY A 104 -5.26 -18.15 -0.86
CA GLY A 104 -4.21 -18.71 -0.02
C GLY A 104 -3.16 -17.66 0.37
N CYS A 105 -2.71 -16.85 -0.58
CA CYS A 105 -1.77 -15.76 -0.30
C CYS A 105 -2.38 -14.72 0.66
N GLN A 106 -3.66 -14.36 0.51
CA GLN A 106 -4.36 -13.46 1.42
C GLN A 106 -4.42 -13.98 2.86
N ARG A 107 -4.68 -15.26 3.04
CA ARG A 107 -4.70 -15.90 4.36
C ARG A 107 -3.30 -16.07 4.94
N TRP A 108 -2.32 -16.38 4.09
CA TRP A 108 -0.92 -16.45 4.50
C TRP A 108 -0.44 -15.11 5.07
N VAL A 109 -0.74 -13.99 4.42
CA VAL A 109 -0.35 -12.67 4.95
C VAL A 109 -1.06 -12.32 6.25
N GLU A 110 -2.34 -12.70 6.40
CA GLU A 110 -3.07 -12.56 7.67
C GLU A 110 -2.42 -13.42 8.77
N TRP A 111 -2.04 -14.65 8.46
CA TRP A 111 -1.37 -15.54 9.40
C TRP A 111 0.00 -15.01 9.84
N GLN A 112 0.78 -14.47 8.91
CA GLN A 112 2.11 -13.92 9.16
C GLN A 112 2.07 -12.58 9.92
N TRP A 113 1.23 -11.65 9.47
CA TRP A 113 1.29 -10.25 9.91
C TRP A 113 0.04 -9.77 10.63
N GLY A 114 -1.04 -10.56 10.67
CA GLY A 114 -2.32 -10.16 11.28
C GLY A 114 -2.19 -9.72 12.73
N ARG A 115 -1.27 -10.36 13.50
CA ARG A 115 -1.01 -10.05 14.91
C ARG A 115 -0.32 -8.69 15.12
N ARG A 116 0.39 -8.16 14.13
CA ARG A 116 1.10 -6.87 14.21
C ARG A 116 0.38 -5.73 13.51
N LEU A 117 -0.76 -5.99 12.85
CA LEU A 117 -1.49 -4.97 12.09
C LEU A 117 -1.95 -3.79 12.95
N GLU A 118 -2.31 -4.03 14.22
CA GLU A 118 -2.70 -2.94 15.14
C GLU A 118 -1.52 -1.99 15.40
N THR A 119 -0.34 -2.55 15.66
CA THR A 119 0.89 -1.76 15.82
C THR A 119 1.24 -1.00 14.54
N LEU A 120 1.21 -1.68 13.39
CA LEU A 120 1.46 -1.05 12.08
C LEU A 120 0.45 0.05 11.76
N PHE A 121 -0.82 -0.15 12.13
CA PHE A 121 -1.87 0.85 11.97
C PHE A 121 -1.57 2.08 12.81
N LEU A 122 -1.16 1.93 14.08
CA LEU A 122 -0.81 3.04 14.95
C LEU A 122 0.41 3.81 14.44
N GLU A 123 1.46 3.10 14.01
CA GLU A 123 2.67 3.70 13.43
C GLU A 123 2.37 4.48 12.15
N ARG A 124 1.44 3.99 11.33
CA ARG A 124 1.05 4.61 10.05
C ARG A 124 -0.21 5.45 10.15
N LYS A 125 -0.79 5.66 11.33
CA LYS A 125 -2.08 6.33 11.48
C LYS A 125 -2.07 7.73 10.85
N GLN A 126 -0.99 8.49 11.02
CA GLN A 126 -0.83 9.79 10.38
C GLN A 126 -0.79 9.70 8.85
N GLN A 127 -0.33 8.59 8.28
CA GLN A 127 -0.34 8.34 6.83
C GLN A 127 -1.69 7.79 6.33
N LEU A 128 -2.59 7.40 7.23
CA LEU A 128 -3.91 6.87 6.90
C LEU A 128 -5.02 7.89 7.15
N ASP A 129 -4.85 8.74 8.16
CA ASP A 129 -5.72 9.87 8.43
C ASP A 129 -5.72 10.80 7.20
N GLN A 130 -6.90 11.28 6.82
CA GLN A 130 -7.08 12.14 5.66
C GLN A 130 -7.66 13.47 6.07
N ALA A 131 -7.27 14.53 5.39
CA ALA A 131 -7.88 15.83 5.57
C ALA A 131 -8.06 16.54 4.23
N SER A 132 -9.00 17.47 4.19
CA SER A 132 -9.07 18.51 3.17
C SER A 132 -9.03 19.86 3.87
N CYS A 133 -8.36 20.83 3.27
CA CYS A 133 -8.22 22.16 3.87
C CYS A 133 -8.16 23.22 2.78
N ARG A 134 -8.42 24.47 3.16
CA ARG A 134 -8.04 25.63 2.36
C ARG A 134 -6.73 26.19 2.88
N LEU A 135 -5.85 26.58 1.95
CA LEU A 135 -4.52 27.09 2.21
C LEU A 135 -4.31 28.39 1.44
N LEU A 136 -3.83 29.41 2.13
CA LEU A 136 -3.40 30.67 1.55
C LEU A 136 -1.98 30.97 2.02
N ARG A 137 -1.03 31.01 1.09
CA ARG A 137 0.38 31.32 1.33
C ARG A 137 0.71 32.75 0.92
N LEU A 138 1.47 33.44 1.77
CA LEU A 138 1.82 34.84 1.65
C LEU A 138 3.24 35.08 2.16
N SER A 139 3.96 36.00 1.53
CA SER A 139 5.27 36.46 1.99
C SER A 139 5.16 37.52 3.10
N SER A 140 4.04 38.23 3.19
CA SER A 140 3.81 39.35 4.12
C SER A 140 2.92 38.96 5.31
N LYS A 141 3.48 38.99 6.53
CA LYS A 141 2.72 38.76 7.76
C LYS A 141 1.63 39.81 8.03
N PRO A 142 1.86 41.12 7.83
CA PRO A 142 0.81 42.13 7.98
C PRO A 142 -0.39 41.88 7.06
N LEU A 143 -0.14 41.55 5.79
CA LEU A 143 -1.20 41.22 4.84
C LEU A 143 -1.96 39.96 5.26
N ALA A 144 -1.25 38.92 5.70
CA ALA A 144 -1.91 37.71 6.20
C ALA A 144 -2.84 38.00 7.39
N MET A 145 -2.47 38.94 8.27
CA MET A 145 -3.30 39.34 9.41
C MET A 145 -4.56 40.09 8.96
N GLU A 146 -4.42 41.00 8.00
CA GLU A 146 -5.56 41.72 7.41
C GLU A 146 -6.55 40.74 6.78
N LEU A 147 -6.08 39.84 5.92
CA LEU A 147 -6.90 38.84 5.24
C LEU A 147 -7.54 37.86 6.24
N TYR A 148 -6.84 37.50 7.32
CA TYR A 148 -7.42 36.72 8.41
C TYR A 148 -8.64 37.42 9.04
N HIS A 149 -8.54 38.72 9.31
CA HIS A 149 -9.65 39.48 9.88
C HIS A 149 -10.83 39.57 8.92
N GLN A 150 -10.58 39.84 7.63
CA GLN A 150 -11.64 39.89 6.61
C GLN A 150 -12.39 38.56 6.50
N VAL A 151 -11.66 37.44 6.41
CA VAL A 151 -12.27 36.10 6.31
C VAL A 151 -13.03 35.76 7.60
N ARG A 152 -12.45 36.04 8.77
CA ARG A 152 -13.08 35.77 10.07
C ARG A 152 -14.35 36.60 10.29
N ALA A 153 -14.36 37.84 9.81
CA ALA A 153 -15.52 38.74 9.88
C ALA A 153 -16.59 38.41 8.82
N GLY A 154 -16.27 37.55 7.84
CA GLY A 154 -17.17 37.23 6.72
C GLY A 154 -17.24 38.33 5.65
N GLU A 155 -16.32 39.29 5.66
CA GLU A 155 -16.23 40.37 4.67
C GLU A 155 -15.77 39.85 3.30
N ALA A 156 -14.95 38.79 3.29
CA ALA A 156 -14.50 38.09 2.10
C ALA A 156 -14.52 36.57 2.33
N SER A 157 -14.77 35.79 1.28
CA SER A 157 -14.61 34.33 1.36
C SER A 157 -13.14 33.94 1.32
N PHE A 158 -12.79 32.78 1.92
CA PHE A 158 -11.43 32.26 1.86
C PHE A 158 -11.00 32.04 0.40
N GLU A 159 -11.90 31.51 -0.43
CA GLU A 159 -11.63 31.24 -1.85
C GLU A 159 -11.26 32.51 -2.61
N HIS A 160 -11.95 33.61 -2.32
CA HIS A 160 -11.69 34.89 -2.96
C HIS A 160 -10.31 35.42 -2.58
N VAL A 161 -10.00 35.51 -1.28
CA VAL A 161 -8.68 36.00 -0.84
C VAL A 161 -7.54 35.07 -1.27
N ALA A 162 -7.79 33.76 -1.34
CA ALA A 162 -6.82 32.79 -1.84
C ALA A 162 -6.54 32.96 -3.33
N ALA A 163 -7.58 33.19 -4.15
CA ALA A 163 -7.43 33.39 -5.58
C ALA A 163 -6.72 34.71 -5.90
N GLU A 164 -7.05 35.79 -5.19
CA GLU A 164 -6.51 37.14 -5.41
C GLU A 164 -5.08 37.30 -4.89
N HIS A 165 -4.81 36.85 -3.66
CA HIS A 165 -3.55 37.13 -2.96
C HIS A 165 -2.63 35.92 -2.81
N GLY A 166 -3.09 34.71 -3.09
CA GLY A 166 -2.31 33.50 -2.86
C GLY A 166 -1.06 33.39 -3.73
N GLU A 167 0.05 33.02 -3.11
CA GLU A 167 1.35 32.82 -3.79
C GLU A 167 1.60 31.34 -4.16
N GLY A 168 0.75 30.42 -3.70
CA GLY A 168 0.85 28.98 -3.97
C GLY A 168 0.01 28.49 -5.17
N PRO A 169 0.31 27.31 -5.74
CA PRO A 169 -0.47 26.73 -6.84
C PRO A 169 -1.94 26.47 -6.49
N GLU A 170 -2.25 26.24 -5.21
CA GLU A 170 -3.59 26.04 -4.67
C GLU A 170 -4.53 27.22 -4.92
N ARG A 171 -4.01 28.44 -5.18
CA ARG A 171 -4.84 29.62 -5.50
C ARG A 171 -5.79 29.39 -6.67
N LEU A 172 -5.37 28.55 -7.64
CA LEU A 172 -6.17 28.20 -8.82
C LEU A 172 -7.44 27.40 -8.47
N GLN A 173 -7.46 26.79 -7.30
CA GLN A 173 -8.60 26.06 -6.75
C GLN A 173 -9.19 26.77 -5.52
N GLY A 174 -9.02 28.10 -5.42
CA GLY A 174 -9.50 28.88 -4.28
C GLY A 174 -8.81 28.48 -2.96
N GLY A 175 -7.57 28.00 -3.04
CA GLY A 175 -6.80 27.50 -1.90
C GLY A 175 -7.13 26.06 -1.50
N LEU A 176 -8.07 25.37 -2.16
CA LEU A 176 -8.52 24.04 -1.75
C LEU A 176 -7.46 22.96 -2.02
N LEU A 177 -7.05 22.26 -0.96
CA LEU A 177 -6.40 20.97 -1.01
C LEU A 177 -7.45 19.89 -0.74
N LYS A 178 -7.70 19.04 -1.74
CA LYS A 178 -8.70 17.96 -1.67
C LYS A 178 -8.35 16.93 -0.59
N LEU A 179 -9.35 16.13 -0.22
CA LEU A 179 -9.21 15.06 0.75
C LEU A 179 -8.08 14.11 0.34
N GLN A 180 -7.03 14.07 1.15
CA GLN A 180 -5.87 13.22 0.92
C GLN A 180 -5.19 12.85 2.24
N PRO A 181 -4.39 11.77 2.26
CA PRO A 181 -3.61 11.39 3.44
C PRO A 181 -2.74 12.53 3.97
N LEU A 182 -2.63 12.69 5.30
CA LEU A 182 -1.81 13.76 5.89
C LEU A 182 -0.34 13.65 5.48
N GLY A 183 0.18 12.43 5.30
CA GLY A 183 1.53 12.20 4.78
C GLY A 183 1.79 12.72 3.35
N ARG A 184 0.73 13.02 2.58
CA ARG A 184 0.82 13.66 1.25
C ARG A 184 0.61 15.18 1.30
N MET A 185 0.24 15.74 2.46
CA MET A 185 0.09 17.17 2.61
C MET A 185 1.45 17.87 2.53
N PRO A 186 1.50 19.13 2.06
CA PRO A 186 2.70 19.95 2.16
C PRO A 186 3.27 19.98 3.59
N ALA A 187 4.60 20.04 3.70
CA ALA A 187 5.31 19.97 4.97
C ALA A 187 4.76 20.95 6.02
N GLY A 188 4.56 20.46 7.24
CA GLY A 188 4.02 21.24 8.37
C GLY A 188 2.50 21.29 8.47
N LEU A 189 1.75 20.93 7.41
CA LEU A 189 0.28 20.96 7.46
C LEU A 189 -0.32 19.78 8.22
N GLY A 190 0.18 18.56 8.05
CA GLY A 190 -0.40 17.36 8.69
C GLY A 190 -0.62 17.54 10.21
N PRO A 191 0.45 17.82 10.99
CA PRO A 191 0.34 18.02 12.44
C PRO A 191 -0.49 19.24 12.86
N LEU A 192 -0.67 20.22 11.96
CA LEU A 192 -1.55 21.36 12.19
C LEU A 192 -3.01 20.94 12.02
N LEU A 193 -3.34 20.27 10.91
CA LEU A 193 -4.70 19.83 10.58
C LEU A 193 -5.27 18.84 11.61
N GLU A 194 -4.43 17.98 12.22
CA GLU A 194 -4.83 17.07 13.31
C GLU A 194 -5.39 17.80 14.55
N LYS A 195 -5.03 19.07 14.75
CA LYS A 195 -5.42 19.86 15.93
C LYS A 195 -6.60 20.78 15.69
N LEU A 196 -7.02 20.92 14.42
CA LEU A 196 -8.11 21.81 14.04
C LEU A 196 -9.44 21.07 14.03
N THR A 197 -10.51 21.84 14.25
CA THR A 197 -11.89 21.39 14.04
C THR A 197 -12.38 21.81 12.65
N PRO A 198 -13.26 21.03 11.99
CA PRO A 198 -13.78 21.39 10.67
C PRO A 198 -14.40 22.80 10.67
N GLY A 199 -13.98 23.64 9.73
CA GLY A 199 -14.35 25.05 9.61
C GLY A 199 -13.39 26.02 10.33
N GLU A 200 -12.54 25.54 11.23
CA GLU A 200 -11.62 26.37 12.01
C GLU A 200 -10.56 27.00 11.11
N LEU A 201 -10.41 28.33 11.24
CA LEU A 201 -9.42 29.14 10.57
C LEU A 201 -8.28 29.49 11.51
N THR A 202 -7.05 29.21 11.11
CA THR A 202 -5.87 29.54 11.90
C THR A 202 -5.56 31.04 11.85
N MET A 203 -4.96 31.55 12.93
CA MET A 203 -4.18 32.79 12.86
C MET A 203 -3.01 32.64 11.85
N PRO A 204 -2.47 33.76 11.31
CA PRO A 204 -1.27 33.71 10.46
C PRO A 204 -0.11 32.99 11.16
N LEU A 205 0.31 31.87 10.58
CA LEU A 205 1.39 31.04 11.11
C LEU A 205 2.48 30.83 10.05
N ARG A 206 3.68 30.48 10.49
CA ARG A 206 4.79 30.18 9.57
C ARG A 206 4.68 28.74 9.08
N LEU A 207 4.71 28.55 7.76
CA LEU A 207 4.66 27.26 7.09
C LEU A 207 5.80 27.16 6.07
N GLY A 208 6.95 26.64 6.50
CA GLY A 208 8.21 26.77 5.76
C GLY A 208 8.71 28.21 5.80
N ASP A 209 9.08 28.76 4.64
CA ASP A 209 9.58 30.14 4.52
C ASP A 209 8.48 31.19 4.37
N GLN A 210 7.22 30.76 4.21
CA GLN A 210 6.07 31.64 4.02
C GLN A 210 5.18 31.73 5.27
N VAL A 211 4.34 32.75 5.31
CA VAL A 211 3.21 32.84 6.24
C VAL A 211 1.99 32.22 5.57
N ALA A 212 1.17 31.50 6.34
CA ALA A 212 -0.02 30.85 5.82
C ALA A 212 -1.25 31.08 6.71
N LEU A 213 -2.40 31.13 6.06
CA LEU A 213 -3.71 30.88 6.66
C LEU A 213 -4.18 29.51 6.23
N VAL A 214 -4.72 28.75 7.18
CA VAL A 214 -5.22 27.40 6.95
C VAL A 214 -6.63 27.31 7.53
N GLN A 215 -7.56 26.78 6.75
CA GLN A 215 -8.89 26.44 7.22
C GLN A 215 -9.12 24.96 7.02
N LEU A 216 -9.44 24.21 8.08
CA LEU A 216 -9.82 22.80 7.93
C LEU A 216 -11.20 22.71 7.27
N VAL A 217 -11.35 21.87 6.24
CA VAL A 217 -12.64 21.62 5.59
C VAL A 217 -13.24 20.32 6.10
N GLU A 218 -12.46 19.25 6.05
CA GLU A 218 -12.88 17.92 6.50
C GLU A 218 -11.68 17.18 7.09
N PHE A 219 -11.90 16.43 8.15
CA PHE A 219 -10.91 15.49 8.72
C PHE A 219 -11.55 14.11 8.85
N ARG A 220 -10.89 13.09 8.32
CA ARG A 220 -11.28 11.68 8.43
C ARG A 220 -10.18 10.93 9.14
N ALA A 221 -10.43 10.63 10.41
CA ALA A 221 -9.60 9.69 11.15
C ALA A 221 -9.72 8.32 10.51
N ALA A 222 -8.58 7.67 10.24
CA ALA A 222 -8.55 6.28 9.88
C ALA A 222 -9.09 5.45 11.05
N CYS A 223 -9.93 4.48 10.71
CA CYS A 223 -10.48 3.48 11.61
C CYS A 223 -9.80 2.15 11.33
N PHE A 224 -9.47 1.39 12.37
CA PHE A 224 -8.94 0.05 12.20
C PHE A 224 -10.07 -0.96 11.96
N ASP A 225 -10.64 -0.91 10.76
CA ASP A 225 -11.72 -1.80 10.30
C ASP A 225 -11.21 -2.88 9.34
N ALA A 226 -12.11 -3.78 8.91
CA ALA A 226 -11.76 -4.89 8.01
C ALA A 226 -11.16 -4.43 6.67
N ALA A 227 -11.65 -3.30 6.14
CA ALA A 227 -11.13 -2.71 4.91
C ALA A 227 -9.68 -2.22 5.09
N THR A 228 -9.42 -1.49 6.18
CA THR A 228 -8.10 -0.99 6.53
C THR A 228 -7.12 -2.12 6.82
N ARG A 229 -7.55 -3.18 7.52
CA ARG A 229 -6.75 -4.40 7.71
C ARG A 229 -6.32 -5.01 6.37
N THR A 230 -7.27 -5.19 5.46
CA THR A 230 -7.01 -5.75 4.13
C THR A 230 -6.03 -4.87 3.34
N GLN A 231 -6.22 -3.55 3.39
CA GLN A 231 -5.32 -2.60 2.74
C GLN A 231 -3.89 -2.69 3.30
N LEU A 232 -3.74 -2.73 4.62
CA LEU A 232 -2.44 -2.82 5.28
C LEU A 232 -1.73 -4.14 4.92
N LEU A 233 -2.43 -5.27 4.96
CA LEU A 233 -1.87 -6.56 4.55
C LEU A 233 -1.42 -6.59 3.10
N GLN A 234 -2.21 -6.00 2.20
CA GLN A 234 -1.82 -5.88 0.80
C GLN A 234 -0.57 -5.01 0.64
N GLN A 235 -0.45 -3.91 1.38
CA GLN A 235 0.75 -3.07 1.35
C GLN A 235 1.98 -3.82 1.85
N GLU A 236 1.87 -4.54 2.96
CA GLU A 236 2.94 -5.38 3.52
C GLU A 236 3.37 -6.46 2.52
N LEU A 237 2.40 -7.13 1.88
CA LEU A 237 2.68 -8.15 0.86
C LEU A 237 3.45 -7.56 -0.32
N GLN A 238 3.02 -6.42 -0.83
CA GLN A 238 3.68 -5.77 -1.96
C GLN A 238 5.10 -5.32 -1.59
N GLN A 239 5.30 -4.83 -0.37
CA GLN A 239 6.61 -4.47 0.12
C GLN A 239 7.53 -5.70 0.21
N TRP A 240 7.03 -6.79 0.79
CA TRP A 240 7.75 -8.05 0.90
C TRP A 240 8.11 -8.63 -0.48
N LEU A 241 7.14 -8.73 -1.40
CA LEU A 241 7.38 -9.23 -2.77
C LEU A 241 8.44 -8.40 -3.50
N LYS A 242 8.38 -7.06 -3.41
CA LYS A 242 9.37 -6.17 -4.01
C LYS A 242 10.79 -6.44 -3.53
N GLN A 243 10.94 -6.88 -2.29
CA GLN A 243 12.23 -7.20 -1.69
C GLN A 243 12.68 -8.64 -2.01
N MET A 244 11.73 -9.58 -2.09
CA MET A 244 12.00 -10.99 -2.42
C MET A 244 12.39 -11.18 -3.89
N LEU A 245 11.72 -10.48 -4.81
CA LEU A 245 11.92 -10.59 -6.25
C LEU A 245 13.40 -10.55 -6.70
N PRO A 246 14.21 -9.54 -6.33
CA PRO A 246 15.61 -9.49 -6.74
C PRO A 246 16.45 -10.64 -6.16
N VAL A 247 16.11 -11.14 -4.96
CA VAL A 247 16.81 -12.26 -4.32
C VAL A 247 16.53 -13.56 -5.07
N VAL A 248 15.26 -13.85 -5.35
CA VAL A 248 14.84 -15.04 -6.10
C VAL A 248 15.40 -15.01 -7.52
N GLN A 249 15.35 -13.85 -8.18
CA GLN A 249 15.93 -13.68 -9.50
C GLN A 249 17.45 -13.93 -9.52
N ALA A 250 18.17 -13.47 -8.49
CA ALA A 250 19.61 -13.72 -8.37
C ALA A 250 19.93 -15.21 -8.20
N HIS A 251 19.14 -15.95 -7.42
CA HIS A 251 19.28 -17.41 -7.30
C HIS A 251 19.05 -18.14 -8.63
N LEU A 252 18.07 -17.71 -9.42
CA LEU A 252 17.78 -18.27 -10.72
C LEU A 252 18.95 -18.07 -11.71
N ILE A 253 19.48 -16.84 -11.80
CA ILE A 253 20.54 -16.46 -12.75
C ILE A 253 21.93 -16.96 -12.35
N SER A 254 22.24 -17.01 -11.05
CA SER A 254 23.57 -17.40 -10.56
C SER A 254 23.90 -18.87 -10.84
N ILE A 255 22.88 -19.72 -10.97
CA ILE A 255 23.04 -21.15 -11.26
C ILE A 255 23.32 -21.39 -12.75
N ASP A 256 22.73 -20.62 -13.67
CA ASP A 256 22.99 -20.73 -15.12
C ASP A 256 24.47 -20.43 -15.47
N ARG A 257 25.15 -19.58 -14.70
CA ARG A 257 26.58 -19.28 -14.88
C ARG A 257 27.52 -20.39 -14.43
N LEU A 258 27.05 -21.35 -13.64
CA LEU A 258 27.84 -22.52 -13.21
C LEU A 258 27.63 -23.73 -14.14
N ALA A 259 26.57 -23.71 -14.95
CA ALA A 259 26.26 -24.74 -15.94
C ALA A 259 26.73 -24.40 -17.36
N SER A 260 27.30 -23.21 -17.58
CA SER A 260 27.90 -22.73 -18.84
C SER A 260 29.42 -22.69 -18.74
#